data_AF-A0A9J6H2W7-F1
#
_entry.id   AF-A0A9J6H2W7-F1
#
_cell.length_a   1.000
_cell.length_b   1.000
_cell.length_c   1.000
_cell.angle_alpha   90.00
_cell.angle_beta   90.00
_cell.angle_gamma   90.00
#
_symmetry.space_group_name_H-M   'P 1'
#
loop_
_entity.id
_entity.type
_entity.pdbx_description
1 polymer ?
#
loop_
_entity_poly.entity_id
_entity_poly.type
_entity_poly.pdbx_seq_one_letter_code
_entity_poly.pdbx_strand_id
1 'polypeptide(L)'
;MSAITVQTKVNGCIQECLDDYVRRGRPAHVGDAIELLISFQDYDLKKEPPIAGSVTLKHVTRPGVQVCVLADRLHFQEATASGLPCVEAKVIYGLRGETRACRELVSKYDAFLASERLITRLPRTLGFDLRKAGKQPVQVKHNEPLVDKVNQLKATIHFKTNAQPLLLLPVGNVNVTRDELVENVMVVVDHVVSLLPKMWSNVRLMRVKSPGGIWSPLLG
;
A
#
# COMPACT_ATOMS: atom_id res chain seq x y z
N MET A 1 -0.06 18.25 -19.47
CA MET A 1 -0.80 17.23 -20.25
C MET A 1 -2.05 16.89 -19.47
N SER A 2 -3.23 16.99 -20.08
CA SER A 2 -4.51 16.81 -19.39
C SER A 2 -4.70 15.36 -18.93
N ALA A 3 -5.34 15.16 -17.77
CA ALA A 3 -5.63 13.85 -17.17
C ALA A 3 -6.27 12.84 -18.16
N ILE A 4 -7.05 13.35 -19.12
CA ILE A 4 -7.71 12.59 -20.18
C ILE A 4 -6.70 11.86 -21.08
N THR A 5 -5.57 12.46 -21.43
CA THR A 5 -4.54 11.82 -22.27
C THR A 5 -3.86 10.67 -21.52
N VAL A 6 -3.72 10.79 -20.20
CA VAL A 6 -3.11 9.77 -19.35
C VAL A 6 -4.05 8.57 -19.22
N GLN A 7 -5.34 8.83 -19.04
CA GLN A 7 -6.39 7.81 -18.93
C GLN A 7 -6.46 6.93 -20.20
N THR A 8 -6.47 7.53 -21.39
CA THR A 8 -6.50 6.76 -22.66
C THR A 8 -5.22 5.95 -22.89
N LYS A 9 -4.04 6.50 -22.53
CA LYS A 9 -2.76 5.78 -22.63
C LYS A 9 -2.64 4.62 -21.63
N VAL A 10 -3.13 4.81 -20.41
CA VAL A 10 -3.19 3.77 -19.37
C VAL A 10 -4.09 2.62 -19.83
N ASN A 11 -5.27 2.91 -20.39
CA ASN A 11 -6.18 1.89 -20.90
C ASN A 11 -5.55 1.04 -22.00
N GLY A 12 -4.89 1.67 -22.98
CA GLY A 12 -4.20 0.98 -24.07
C GLY A 12 -3.06 0.08 -23.59
N CYS A 13 -2.23 0.57 -22.68
CA CYS A 13 -1.11 -0.22 -22.17
C CYS A 13 -1.53 -1.36 -21.23
N ILE A 14 -2.63 -1.22 -20.50
CA ILE A 14 -3.22 -2.33 -19.73
C ILE A 14 -3.70 -3.43 -20.68
N GLN A 15 -4.36 -3.06 -21.79
CA GLN A 15 -4.80 -4.01 -22.80
C GLN A 15 -3.61 -4.72 -23.45
N GLU A 16 -2.56 -4.00 -23.84
CA GLU A 16 -1.33 -4.61 -24.36
C GLU A 16 -0.67 -5.53 -23.34
N CYS A 17 -0.62 -5.16 -22.06
CA CYS A 17 -0.05 -6.00 -21.01
C CYS A 17 -0.83 -7.32 -20.82
N LEU A 18 -2.16 -7.28 -20.91
CA LEU A 18 -3.01 -8.47 -20.84
C LEU A 18 -2.89 -9.33 -22.10
N ASP A 19 -2.79 -8.70 -23.28
CA ASP A 19 -2.61 -9.41 -24.55
C ASP A 19 -1.22 -10.06 -24.62
N ASP A 20 -0.16 -9.42 -24.10
CA ASP A 20 1.17 -10.01 -23.96
C ASP A 20 1.18 -11.17 -22.96
N TYR A 21 0.40 -11.07 -21.88
CA TYR A 21 0.23 -12.16 -20.92
C TYR A 21 -0.44 -13.38 -21.57
N VAL A 22 -1.54 -13.17 -22.30
CA VAL A 22 -2.25 -14.24 -23.05
C VAL A 22 -1.35 -14.85 -24.13
N ARG A 23 -0.59 -14.01 -24.86
CA ARG A 23 0.36 -14.47 -25.90
C ARG A 23 1.53 -15.28 -25.36
N ARG A 24 2.01 -14.97 -24.14
CA ARG A 24 3.18 -15.65 -23.56
C ARG A 24 2.85 -16.99 -22.91
N GLY A 25 1.58 -17.37 -22.80
CA GLY A 25 1.15 -18.71 -22.40
C GLY A 25 1.75 -19.20 -21.08
N ARG A 26 2.19 -18.30 -20.20
CA ARG A 26 2.68 -18.69 -18.87
C ARG A 26 1.51 -18.80 -17.93
N PRO A 27 1.45 -19.84 -17.08
CA PRO A 27 0.45 -19.88 -16.03
C PRO A 27 0.67 -18.66 -15.12
N ALA A 28 -0.31 -17.75 -15.02
CA ALA A 28 -0.34 -16.76 -13.94
C ALA A 28 -0.29 -17.53 -12.64
N HIS A 29 0.70 -17.21 -11.82
CA HIS A 29 0.73 -17.73 -10.48
C HIS A 29 -0.14 -16.80 -9.61
N VAL A 30 -0.89 -17.40 -8.69
CA VAL A 30 -1.66 -16.64 -7.70
C VAL A 30 -0.66 -15.79 -6.90
N GLY A 31 -0.63 -14.47 -7.15
CA GLY A 31 0.36 -13.54 -6.56
C GLY A 31 1.03 -12.60 -7.56
N ASP A 32 0.79 -12.80 -8.85
CA ASP A 32 1.31 -11.96 -9.93
C ASP A 32 0.71 -10.54 -9.90
N ALA A 33 1.44 -9.58 -9.34
CA ALA A 33 1.02 -8.19 -9.25
C ALA A 33 1.43 -7.37 -10.49
N ILE A 34 0.52 -6.51 -10.93
CA ILE A 34 0.77 -5.46 -11.92
C ILE A 34 1.32 -4.26 -11.16
N GLU A 35 2.50 -3.79 -11.56
CA GLU A 35 3.19 -2.67 -10.91
C GLU A 35 3.21 -1.44 -11.82
N LEU A 36 2.91 -0.28 -11.25
CA LEU A 36 3.03 1.02 -11.88
C LEU A 36 4.30 1.70 -11.38
N LEU A 37 5.18 2.05 -12.31
CA LEU A 37 6.35 2.88 -12.07
C LEU A 37 6.05 4.32 -12.48
N ILE A 38 6.25 5.25 -11.55
CA ILE A 38 6.19 6.69 -11.81
C ILE A 38 7.58 7.26 -11.54
N SER A 39 8.15 7.94 -12.52
CA SER A 39 9.42 8.64 -12.39
C SER A 39 9.19 10.15 -12.39
N PHE A 40 9.88 10.84 -11.50
CA PHE A 40 9.79 12.29 -11.36
C PHE A 40 10.99 12.97 -12.02
N GLN A 41 10.75 14.16 -12.59
CA GLN A 41 11.78 15.07 -13.07
C GLN A 41 11.92 16.23 -12.09
N ASP A 42 13.14 16.79 -12.04
CA ASP A 42 13.45 18.01 -11.28
C ASP A 42 13.11 17.94 -9.78
N TYR A 43 13.06 16.73 -9.23
CA TYR A 43 12.81 16.48 -7.81
C TYR A 43 14.13 16.17 -7.08
N ASP A 44 14.68 17.19 -6.41
CA ASP A 44 15.92 17.09 -5.65
C ASP A 44 15.64 16.51 -4.24
N LEU A 45 15.82 15.20 -4.06
CA LEU A 45 15.61 14.48 -2.79
C LEU A 45 16.49 14.96 -1.61
N LYS A 46 17.48 15.81 -1.88
CA LYS A 46 18.34 16.44 -0.87
C LYS A 46 17.80 17.78 -0.37
N LYS A 47 17.03 18.48 -1.20
CA LYS A 47 16.47 19.81 -0.90
C LYS A 47 15.01 19.73 -0.50
N GLU A 48 14.27 18.78 -1.07
CA GLU A 48 12.86 18.57 -0.78
C GLU A 48 12.63 17.35 0.12
N PRO A 49 11.62 17.41 1.02
CA PRO A 49 11.27 16.26 1.85
C PRO A 49 10.85 15.07 0.98
N PRO A 50 11.15 13.82 1.37
CA PRO A 50 10.74 12.66 0.59
C PRO A 50 9.23 12.61 0.45
N ILE A 51 8.74 12.38 -0.76
CA ILE A 51 7.31 12.19 -1.03
C ILE A 51 6.89 10.90 -0.33
N ALA A 52 6.08 11.04 0.72
CA ALA A 52 5.51 9.94 1.46
C ALA A 52 4.00 10.14 1.50
N GLY A 53 3.26 9.08 1.19
CA GLY A 53 1.81 9.13 1.11
C GLY A 53 1.19 7.76 1.31
N SER A 54 -0.12 7.75 1.44
CA SER A 54 -0.91 6.53 1.52
C SER A 54 -2.11 6.69 0.61
N VAL A 55 -2.23 5.81 -0.37
CA VAL A 55 -3.37 5.79 -1.28
C VAL A 55 -4.23 4.57 -0.96
N THR A 56 -5.52 4.80 -0.75
CA THR A 56 -6.50 3.72 -0.60
C THR A 56 -7.06 3.37 -1.96
N LEU A 57 -6.79 2.15 -2.43
CA LEU A 57 -7.40 1.62 -3.65
C LEU A 57 -8.87 1.28 -3.41
N LYS A 58 -9.68 1.33 -4.47
CA LYS A 58 -11.09 0.92 -4.41
C LYS A 58 -11.22 -0.61 -4.38
N HIS A 59 -10.38 -1.32 -5.14
CA HIS A 59 -10.37 -2.77 -5.22
C HIS A 59 -9.10 -3.33 -4.59
N VAL A 60 -9.24 -4.30 -3.69
CA VAL A 60 -8.12 -4.92 -2.95
C VAL A 60 -7.33 -5.80 -3.91
N THR A 61 -6.09 -5.39 -4.20
CA THR A 61 -5.21 -6.06 -5.17
C THR A 61 -4.27 -7.09 -4.51
N ARG A 62 -4.17 -7.06 -3.19
CA ARG A 62 -3.31 -7.96 -2.39
C ARG A 62 -4.15 -8.77 -1.40
N PRO A 63 -4.61 -9.97 -1.77
CA PRO A 63 -5.38 -10.84 -0.86
C PRO A 63 -4.55 -11.41 0.31
N GLY A 64 -3.21 -11.29 0.26
CA GLY A 64 -2.30 -11.86 1.26
C GLY A 64 -1.88 -10.94 2.42
N VAL A 65 -2.33 -9.68 2.47
CA VAL A 65 -1.89 -8.71 3.50
C VAL A 65 -2.36 -9.17 4.88
N GLN A 66 -1.40 -9.47 5.76
CA GLN A 66 -1.69 -9.85 7.14
C GLN A 66 -1.80 -8.60 8.01
N VAL A 67 -3.02 -8.28 8.45
CA VAL A 67 -3.32 -7.12 9.30
C VAL A 67 -3.52 -7.58 10.73
N CYS A 68 -2.69 -7.12 11.66
CA CYS A 68 -2.80 -7.44 13.08
C CYS A 68 -3.54 -6.31 13.83
N VAL A 69 -4.51 -6.69 14.67
CA VAL A 69 -5.25 -5.75 15.52
C VAL A 69 -4.67 -5.76 16.94
N LEU A 70 -4.10 -4.63 17.35
CA LEU A 70 -3.70 -4.33 18.72
C LEU A 70 -4.93 -3.84 19.46
N ALA A 71 -5.51 -4.73 20.27
CA ALA A 71 -6.83 -4.57 20.84
C ALA A 71 -6.80 -4.51 22.38
N ASP A 72 -7.67 -3.67 22.93
CA ASP A 72 -8.12 -3.80 24.32
C ASP A 72 -9.10 -4.98 24.47
N ARG A 73 -9.49 -5.31 25.70
CA ARG A 73 -10.39 -6.45 25.99
C ARG A 73 -11.68 -6.49 25.14
N LEU A 74 -12.28 -5.33 24.87
CA LEU A 74 -13.52 -5.24 24.08
C LEU A 74 -13.25 -5.55 22.60
N HIS A 75 -12.31 -4.84 21.99
CA HIS A 75 -11.90 -5.09 20.60
C HIS A 75 -11.29 -6.49 20.40
N PHE A 76 -10.74 -7.11 21.44
CA PHE A 76 -10.22 -8.48 21.37
C PHE A 76 -11.36 -9.47 21.13
N GLN A 77 -12.50 -9.30 21.80
CA GLN A 77 -13.67 -10.12 21.59
C GLN A 77 -14.25 -9.94 20.17
N GLU A 78 -14.36 -8.69 19.71
CA GLU A 78 -14.84 -8.38 18.35
C GLU A 78 -13.90 -8.90 17.25
N ALA A 79 -12.59 -8.73 17.42
CA ALA A 79 -11.59 -9.23 16.47
C ALA A 79 -11.57 -10.76 16.43
N THR A 80 -11.68 -11.42 17.59
CA THR A 80 -11.76 -12.88 17.68
C THR A 80 -13.03 -13.41 17.03
N ALA A 81 -14.18 -12.76 17.25
CA ALA A 81 -15.44 -13.09 16.60
C ALA A 81 -15.35 -12.93 15.06
N SER A 82 -14.56 -11.96 14.60
CA SER A 82 -14.31 -11.71 13.17
C SER A 82 -13.20 -12.58 12.57
N GLY A 83 -12.54 -13.43 13.37
CA GLY A 83 -11.43 -14.28 12.92
C GLY A 83 -10.16 -13.50 12.55
N LEU A 84 -9.97 -12.28 13.07
CA LEU A 84 -8.82 -11.44 12.78
C LEU A 84 -7.69 -11.69 13.80
N PRO A 85 -6.42 -11.73 13.35
CA PRO A 85 -5.29 -11.91 14.26
C PRO A 85 -5.18 -10.68 15.17
N CYS A 86 -5.25 -10.91 16.49
CA CYS A 86 -5.27 -9.88 17.50
C CYS A 86 -4.22 -10.10 18.59
N VAL A 87 -3.74 -8.99 19.16
CA VAL A 87 -2.77 -8.98 20.26
C VAL A 87 -3.32 -8.10 21.37
N GLU A 88 -3.44 -8.67 22.58
CA GLU A 88 -3.95 -7.96 23.74
C GLU A 88 -2.92 -6.93 24.24
N ALA A 89 -3.43 -5.80 24.75
CA ALA A 89 -2.65 -4.74 25.39
C ALA A 89 -1.60 -5.25 26.40
N LYS A 90 -1.91 -6.29 27.19
CA LYS A 90 -0.99 -6.87 28.18
C LYS A 90 0.30 -7.40 27.57
N VAL A 91 0.19 -8.07 26.43
CA VAL A 91 1.34 -8.61 25.70
C VAL A 91 2.22 -7.46 25.21
N ILE A 92 1.62 -6.38 24.72
CA ILE A 92 2.32 -5.18 24.26
C ILE A 92 3.14 -4.53 25.39
N TYR A 93 2.62 -4.51 26.61
CA TYR A 93 3.36 -3.98 27.77
C TYR A 93 4.53 -4.89 28.18
N GLY A 94 4.37 -6.21 28.09
CA GLY A 94 5.43 -7.18 28.37
C GLY A 94 6.56 -7.17 27.34
N LEU A 95 6.26 -6.80 26.09
CA LEU A 95 7.23 -6.66 25.01
C LEU A 95 8.16 -5.43 25.16
N ARG A 96 7.94 -4.57 26.17
CA ARG A 96 8.78 -3.39 26.42
C ARG A 96 10.18 -3.81 26.87
N GLY A 97 11.13 -3.74 25.94
CA GLY A 97 12.55 -4.10 26.17
C GLY A 97 12.98 -5.38 25.45
N GLU A 98 12.04 -6.18 24.96
CA GLU A 98 12.33 -7.44 24.28
C GLU A 98 12.35 -7.26 22.75
N THR A 99 13.48 -6.75 22.25
CA THR A 99 13.65 -6.39 20.82
C THR A 99 13.48 -7.55 19.85
N ARG A 100 13.68 -8.81 20.29
CA ARG A 100 13.57 -10.00 19.45
C ARG A 100 12.10 -10.34 19.15
N ALA A 101 11.26 -10.41 20.18
CA ALA A 101 9.84 -10.72 20.04
C ALA A 101 9.09 -9.62 19.26
N CYS A 102 9.45 -8.34 19.48
CA CYS A 102 8.93 -7.23 18.69
C CYS A 102 9.25 -7.36 17.19
N ARG A 103 10.49 -7.71 16.85
CA ARG A 103 10.90 -7.90 15.45
C ARG A 103 10.18 -9.07 14.79
N GLU A 104 10.00 -10.18 15.49
CA GLU A 104 9.26 -11.33 14.98
C GLU A 104 7.80 -10.99 14.70
N LEU A 105 7.15 -10.24 15.60
CA LEU A 105 5.77 -9.79 15.43
C LEU A 105 5.63 -8.82 14.24
N VAL A 106 6.55 -7.87 14.12
CA VAL A 106 6.58 -6.91 13.00
C VAL A 106 6.95 -7.55 11.67
N SER A 107 7.66 -8.68 11.67
CA SER A 107 7.98 -9.44 10.46
C SER A 107 6.81 -10.31 9.98
N LYS A 108 5.93 -10.75 10.88
CA LYS A 108 4.77 -11.60 10.54
C LYS A 108 3.60 -10.83 9.92
N TYR A 109 3.41 -9.58 10.32
CA TYR A 109 2.27 -8.76 9.90
C TYR A 109 2.71 -7.57 9.08
N ASP A 110 1.97 -7.24 8.03
CA ASP A 110 2.27 -6.14 7.11
C ASP A 110 1.69 -4.81 7.59
N ALA A 111 0.54 -4.85 8.26
CA ALA A 111 -0.13 -3.67 8.78
C ALA A 111 -0.62 -3.88 10.22
N PHE A 112 -0.69 -2.79 10.96
CA PHE A 112 -1.14 -2.78 12.35
C PHE A 112 -2.33 -1.85 12.52
N LEU A 113 -3.34 -2.34 13.23
CA LEU A 113 -4.45 -1.56 13.75
C LEU A 113 -4.28 -1.41 15.24
N ALA A 114 -4.62 -0.24 15.79
CA ALA A 114 -4.57 -0.03 17.22
C ALA A 114 -5.82 0.67 17.72
N SER A 115 -6.37 0.19 18.83
CA SER A 115 -7.39 0.93 19.57
C SER A 115 -6.83 2.26 20.06
N GLU A 116 -7.67 3.29 20.11
CA GLU A 116 -7.32 4.65 20.54
C GLU A 116 -6.56 4.72 21.88
N ARG A 117 -6.89 3.86 22.84
CA ARG A 117 -6.20 3.82 24.14
C ARG A 117 -4.76 3.32 24.04
N LEU A 118 -4.48 2.47 23.06
CA LEU A 118 -3.16 1.87 22.84
C LEU A 118 -2.28 2.74 21.96
N ILE A 119 -2.85 3.48 21.00
CA ILE A 119 -2.06 4.28 20.06
C ILE A 119 -1.22 5.38 20.73
N THR A 120 -1.69 5.93 21.85
CA THR A 120 -0.92 6.92 22.63
C THR A 120 0.33 6.34 23.29
N ARG A 121 0.32 5.03 23.60
CA ARG A 121 1.42 4.35 24.30
C ARG A 121 2.37 3.63 23.35
N LEU A 122 1.89 3.23 22.16
CA LEU A 122 2.66 2.51 21.15
C LEU A 122 3.99 3.19 20.75
N PRO A 123 4.07 4.53 20.56
CA PRO A 123 5.33 5.19 20.23
C PRO A 123 6.43 4.98 21.28
N ARG A 124 6.06 4.83 22.56
CA ARG A 124 7.02 4.61 23.66
C ARG A 124 7.42 3.16 23.84
N THR A 125 6.57 2.20 23.48
CA THR A 125 6.84 0.76 23.65
C THR A 125 7.36 0.11 22.39
N LEU A 126 6.65 0.26 21.27
CA LEU A 126 6.92 -0.40 19.98
C LEU A 126 7.32 0.58 18.87
N GLY A 127 7.37 1.87 19.16
CA GLY A 127 7.56 2.92 18.15
C GLY A 127 8.87 2.81 17.37
N PHE A 128 9.97 2.37 18.00
CA PHE A 128 11.25 2.22 17.33
C PHE A 128 11.23 1.10 16.28
N ASP A 129 10.77 -0.10 16.65
CA ASP A 129 10.73 -1.25 15.75
C ASP A 129 9.69 -1.05 14.64
N LEU A 130 8.52 -0.49 14.96
CA LEU A 130 7.49 -0.15 13.98
C LEU A 130 7.95 0.92 12.98
N ARG A 131 8.67 1.96 13.45
CA ARG A 131 9.25 2.99 12.58
C ARG A 131 10.35 2.42 11.70
N LYS A 132 11.21 1.55 12.25
CA LYS A 132 12.27 0.88 11.49
C LYS A 132 11.69 -0.01 10.39
N ALA A 133 10.57 -0.67 10.65
CA ALA A 133 9.85 -1.46 9.66
C ALA A 133 8.98 -0.63 8.71
N GLY A 134 8.79 0.67 8.97
CA GLY A 134 7.91 1.54 8.18
C GLY A 134 6.41 1.24 8.35
N LYS A 135 6.02 0.48 9.39
CA LYS A 135 4.66 0.01 9.62
C LYS A 135 4.04 0.80 10.77
N GLN A 136 3.45 1.96 10.49
CA GLN A 136 2.78 2.75 11.51
C GLN A 136 1.36 2.21 11.77
N PRO A 137 0.95 2.06 13.04
CA PRO A 137 -0.38 1.58 13.37
C PRO A 137 -1.43 2.64 13.06
N VAL A 138 -2.55 2.22 12.48
CA VAL A 138 -3.70 3.11 12.23
C VAL A 138 -4.68 3.02 13.38
N GLN A 139 -5.19 4.17 13.82
CA GLN A 139 -6.15 4.26 14.92
C GLN A 139 -7.52 3.72 14.51
N VAL A 140 -8.12 2.92 15.37
CA VAL A 140 -9.54 2.53 15.28
C VAL A 140 -10.29 3.04 16.50
N LYS A 141 -11.48 3.58 16.24
CA LYS A 141 -12.46 3.96 17.25
C LYS A 141 -13.42 2.79 17.48
N HIS A 142 -13.92 2.65 18.70
CA HIS A 142 -14.87 1.60 19.09
C HIS A 142 -16.25 1.72 18.39
N ASN A 143 -16.47 2.74 17.57
CA ASN A 143 -17.75 3.03 16.93
C ASN A 143 -17.80 2.57 15.46
N GLU A 144 -16.70 2.05 14.92
CA GLU A 144 -16.62 1.59 13.52
C GLU A 144 -16.33 0.09 13.47
N PRO A 145 -16.93 -0.66 12.53
CA PRO A 145 -16.65 -2.08 12.39
C PRO A 145 -15.17 -2.31 12.01
N LEU A 146 -14.49 -3.13 12.81
CA LEU A 146 -13.08 -3.49 12.60
C LEU A 146 -12.84 -4.08 11.20
N VAL A 147 -13.81 -4.84 10.69
CA VAL A 147 -13.74 -5.52 9.38
C VAL A 147 -13.59 -4.52 8.23
N ASP A 148 -14.37 -3.44 8.24
CA ASP A 148 -14.31 -2.44 7.17
C ASP A 148 -12.98 -1.68 7.20
N LYS A 149 -12.47 -1.37 8.40
CA LYS A 149 -11.16 -0.73 8.55
C LYS A 149 -10.02 -1.64 8.11
N VAL A 150 -10.11 -2.92 8.43
CA VAL A 150 -9.15 -3.92 7.94
C VAL A 150 -9.20 -4.00 6.41
N ASN A 151 -10.39 -4.02 5.81
CA ASN A 151 -10.54 -4.05 4.35
C ASN A 151 -9.99 -2.79 3.69
N GLN A 152 -10.26 -1.61 4.27
CA GLN A 152 -9.65 -0.36 3.83
C GLN A 152 -8.13 -0.43 3.88
N LEU A 153 -7.55 -0.93 4.98
CA LEU A 153 -6.09 -1.03 5.12
C LEU A 153 -5.46 -2.07 4.21
N LYS A 154 -6.16 -3.16 3.92
CA LYS A 154 -5.73 -4.11 2.88
C LYS A 154 -5.70 -3.46 1.50
N ALA A 155 -6.57 -2.47 1.26
CA ALA A 155 -6.59 -1.68 0.04
C ALA A 155 -5.64 -0.48 0.06
N THR A 156 -5.17 -0.05 1.24
CA THR A 156 -4.25 1.07 1.39
C THR A 156 -2.82 0.66 1.09
N ILE A 157 -2.18 1.38 0.17
CA ILE A 157 -0.77 1.24 -0.16
C ILE A 157 -0.04 2.45 0.40
N HIS A 158 0.90 2.20 1.29
CA HIS A 158 1.86 3.21 1.73
C HIS A 158 3.03 3.25 0.77
N PHE A 159 3.38 4.46 0.34
CA PHE A 159 4.53 4.68 -0.52
C PHE A 159 5.43 5.76 0.06
N LYS A 160 6.72 5.57 -0.17
CA LYS A 160 7.75 6.51 0.23
C LYS A 160 8.82 6.51 -0.84
N THR A 161 9.11 7.68 -1.38
CA THR A 161 10.23 7.87 -2.28
C THR A 161 11.52 7.70 -1.48
N ASN A 162 12.33 6.72 -1.87
CA ASN A 162 13.68 6.52 -1.32
C ASN A 162 14.69 7.37 -2.10
N ALA A 163 15.98 7.06 -2.01
CA ALA A 163 17.10 7.80 -2.60
C ALA A 163 17.05 8.04 -4.13
N GLN A 164 16.01 7.58 -4.84
CA GLN A 164 15.78 7.81 -6.27
C GLN A 164 14.38 8.39 -6.50
N PRO A 165 14.20 9.33 -7.45
CA PRO A 165 12.91 9.97 -7.74
C PRO A 165 11.99 9.04 -8.57
N LEU A 166 11.80 7.82 -8.08
CA LEU A 166 10.95 6.82 -8.67
C LEU A 166 10.06 6.17 -7.59
N LEU A 167 8.83 5.89 -7.95
CA LEU A 167 7.88 5.14 -7.14
C LEU A 167 7.40 3.92 -7.93
N LEU A 168 7.50 2.76 -7.30
CA LEU A 168 6.95 1.51 -7.81
C LEU A 168 5.77 1.12 -6.93
N LEU A 169 4.57 1.09 -7.50
CA LEU A 169 3.33 0.87 -6.77
C LEU A 169 2.56 -0.32 -7.36
N PRO A 170 2.11 -1.28 -6.53
CA PRO A 170 1.26 -2.36 -6.98
C PRO A 170 -0.15 -1.82 -7.27
N VAL A 171 -0.61 -1.85 -8.51
CA VAL A 171 -1.92 -1.29 -8.90
C VAL A 171 -2.99 -2.35 -9.12
N GLY A 172 -2.60 -3.62 -9.22
CA GLY A 172 -3.50 -4.71 -9.56
C GLY A 172 -2.90 -6.09 -9.40
N ASN A 173 -3.75 -7.11 -9.45
CA ASN A 173 -3.38 -8.50 -9.72
C ASN A 173 -3.98 -8.87 -11.09
N VAL A 174 -3.49 -9.94 -11.73
CA VAL A 174 -4.01 -10.44 -13.01
C VAL A 174 -5.51 -10.77 -12.95
N ASN A 175 -6.03 -11.08 -11.75
CA ASN A 175 -7.45 -11.41 -11.54
C ASN A 175 -8.39 -10.19 -11.48
N VAL A 176 -7.86 -8.96 -11.46
CA VAL A 176 -8.67 -7.73 -11.43
C VAL A 176 -9.13 -7.40 -12.85
N THR A 177 -10.38 -6.95 -13.01
CA THR A 177 -10.89 -6.60 -14.34
C THR A 177 -10.21 -5.36 -14.90
N ARG A 178 -10.30 -5.18 -16.22
CA ARG A 178 -9.65 -4.06 -16.92
C ARG A 178 -10.12 -2.71 -16.38
N ASP A 179 -11.42 -2.54 -16.19
CA ASP A 179 -12.00 -1.27 -15.76
C ASP A 179 -11.63 -0.95 -14.31
N GLU A 180 -11.64 -1.95 -13.43
CA GLU A 180 -11.21 -1.79 -12.03
C GLU A 180 -9.71 -1.43 -11.92
N LEU A 181 -8.87 -1.98 -12.81
CA LEU A 181 -7.45 -1.64 -12.83
C LEU A 181 -7.22 -0.19 -13.25
N VAL A 182 -7.95 0.28 -14.26
CA VAL A 182 -7.91 1.67 -14.71
C VAL A 182 -8.34 2.61 -13.59
N GLU A 183 -9.44 2.30 -12.91
CA GLU A 183 -9.89 3.07 -11.75
C GLU A 183 -8.83 3.15 -10.65
N ASN A 184 -8.20 2.01 -10.32
CA ASN A 184 -7.13 1.98 -9.33
C ASN A 184 -5.92 2.83 -9.77
N VAL A 185 -5.49 2.75 -11.02
CA VAL A 185 -4.37 3.55 -11.54
C VAL A 185 -4.69 5.04 -11.48
N MET A 186 -5.91 5.45 -11.85
CA MET A 186 -6.31 6.85 -11.80
C MET A 186 -6.27 7.40 -10.37
N VAL A 187 -6.84 6.67 -9.41
CA VAL A 187 -6.82 7.08 -8.00
C VAL A 187 -5.38 7.22 -7.50
N VAL A 188 -4.48 6.31 -7.88
CA VAL A 188 -3.06 6.37 -7.52
C VAL A 188 -2.37 7.58 -8.15
N VAL A 189 -2.56 7.80 -9.44
CA VAL A 189 -1.94 8.91 -10.16
C VAL A 189 -2.42 10.25 -9.61
N ASP A 190 -3.72 10.44 -9.44
CA ASP A 190 -4.29 11.69 -8.93
C ASP A 190 -3.80 11.99 -7.51
N HIS A 191 -3.73 10.96 -6.65
CA HIS A 191 -3.21 11.11 -5.31
C HIS A 191 -1.71 11.47 -5.31
N VAL A 192 -0.88 10.79 -6.10
CA VAL A 192 0.55 11.08 -6.21
C VAL A 192 0.79 12.48 -6.78
N VAL A 193 0.04 12.89 -7.80
CA VAL A 193 0.13 14.23 -8.40
C VAL A 193 -0.27 15.31 -7.41
N SER A 194 -1.28 15.06 -6.57
CA SER A 194 -1.73 16.02 -5.54
C SER A 194 -0.68 16.29 -4.46
N LEU A 195 0.25 15.35 -4.23
CA LEU A 195 1.33 15.50 -3.25
C LEU A 195 2.54 16.27 -3.81
N LEU A 196 2.59 16.51 -5.13
CA LEU A 196 3.71 17.19 -5.77
C LEU A 196 3.48 18.71 -5.84
N PRO A 197 4.48 19.54 -5.46
CA PRO A 197 4.34 21.00 -5.46
C PRO A 197 4.08 21.59 -6.86
N LYS A 198 4.45 20.88 -7.93
CA LYS A 198 4.21 21.27 -9.33
C LYS A 198 3.31 20.29 -10.09
N MET A 199 2.63 19.39 -9.38
CA MET A 199 1.69 18.41 -9.95
C MET A 199 2.28 17.66 -11.17
N TRP A 200 1.65 17.79 -12.34
CA TRP A 200 1.98 17.07 -13.58
C TRP A 200 3.33 17.43 -14.19
N SER A 201 3.84 18.65 -13.94
CA SER A 201 5.11 19.09 -14.53
C SER A 201 6.32 18.34 -13.96
N ASN A 202 6.18 17.76 -12.77
CA ASN A 202 7.23 16.96 -12.14
C ASN A 202 7.19 15.49 -12.57
N VAL A 203 6.23 15.05 -13.38
CA VAL A 203 6.16 13.66 -13.85
C VAL A 203 6.96 13.54 -15.15
N ARG A 204 8.06 12.77 -15.12
CA ARG A 204 8.90 12.53 -16.29
C ARG A 204 8.32 11.46 -17.19
N LEU A 205 8.04 10.30 -16.59
CA LEU A 205 7.67 9.09 -17.30
C LEU A 205 6.89 8.19 -16.35
N MET A 206 5.83 7.59 -16.88
CA MET A 206 5.10 6.51 -16.22
C MET A 206 5.30 5.23 -17.03
N ARG A 207 5.42 4.09 -16.36
CA ARG A 207 5.50 2.77 -17.01
C ARG A 207 4.68 1.77 -16.22
N VAL A 208 4.03 0.84 -16.91
CA VAL A 208 3.41 -0.32 -16.25
C VAL A 208 4.25 -1.53 -16.55
N LYS A 209 4.46 -2.34 -15.52
CA LYS A 209 5.11 -3.63 -15.60
C LYS A 209 4.05 -4.69 -15.39
N SER A 210 3.92 -5.57 -16.38
CA SER A 210 3.14 -6.79 -16.25
C SER A 210 3.91 -7.85 -15.44
N PRO A 211 3.21 -8.72 -14.71
CA PRO A 211 3.85 -9.80 -13.96
C PRO A 211 4.60 -10.73 -14.91
N GLY A 212 5.91 -10.85 -14.68
CA GLY A 212 6.82 -11.63 -15.55
C GLY A 212 7.10 -11.01 -16.93
N GLY A 213 6.69 -9.76 -17.18
CA GLY A 213 6.80 -9.09 -18.47
C GLY A 213 7.86 -8.00 -18.59
N ILE A 214 7.87 -7.38 -19.78
CA ILE A 214 8.75 -6.27 -20.18
C ILE A 214 8.14 -4.95 -19.66
N TRP A 215 8.99 -3.95 -19.37
CA TRP A 215 8.52 -2.61 -19.01
C TRP A 215 7.86 -1.93 -20.22
N SER A 216 6.54 -1.72 -20.17
CA SER A 216 5.83 -0.97 -21.20
C SER A 216 5.76 0.52 -20.82
N PRO A 217 6.27 1.44 -21.68
CA PRO A 217 6.22 2.86 -21.41
C PRO A 217 4.78 3.40 -21.54
N LEU A 218 4.24 4.01 -20.48
CA LEU A 218 2.93 4.70 -20.51
C LEU A 218 3.07 6.16 -20.96
N LEU A 219 4.20 6.79 -20.64
CA LEU A 219 4.43 8.22 -20.84
C LEU A 219 5.92 8.41 -21.04
N GLY A 220 6.31 8.86 -22.22
CA GLY A 220 7.65 9.29 -22.59
C GLY A 220 7.56 10.54 -23.45
#